data_AF-A0A5E4EA39-F1
#
_entry.id   AF-A0A5E4EA39-F1
#
_cell.length_a   1.000
_cell.length_b   1.000
_cell.length_c   1.000
_cell.angle_alpha   90.00
_cell.angle_beta   90.00
_cell.angle_gamma   90.00
#
_symmetry.space_group_name_H-M   'P 1'
#
loop_
_entity.id
_entity.type
_entity.pdbx_description
1 polymer ?
#
loop_
_entity_poly.entity_id
_entity_poly.type
_entity_poly.pdbx_seq_one_letter_code
_entity_poly.pdbx_strand_id
1 'polypeptide(L)'
;MDLHGPSFCAFWSIHLHVMTLLFFMNFLSPSTAANPFENGTDRLALLKFKESILTDTHGFLNSWNDSLHFCNWFINLRNNSLSGKIPQQVDHLFGLQHLTLSDNMLEGEIPVKLSYCSELSIVSFRSNRLTGKIPSELGSLTKLLTLNLGTNNLTGGIPSSLGNLSSITQLSLAYNNLADNEFKGSIPPNIGLNMPNLQQIGIGGNEFSGKIPASFSNASQF
;
A
#
# COMPACT_ATOMS: atom_id res chain seq x y z
N MET A 1 22.37 4.23 -2.50
CA MET A 1 21.94 3.75 -3.83
C MET A 1 20.54 4.30 -4.04
N ASP A 2 20.38 5.10 -5.08
CA ASP A 2 19.34 6.12 -5.22
C ASP A 2 17.90 5.61 -5.10
N LEU A 3 17.14 6.25 -4.21
CA LEU A 3 15.70 6.02 -3.97
C LEU A 3 14.85 7.03 -4.77
N HIS A 4 15.21 7.28 -6.03
CA HIS A 4 14.27 7.90 -6.97
C HIS A 4 13.41 6.80 -7.59
N GLY A 5 12.38 6.37 -6.85
CA GLY A 5 11.28 5.60 -7.42
C GLY A 5 10.54 6.46 -8.47
N PRO A 6 9.93 5.84 -9.49
CA PRO A 6 9.26 6.57 -10.56
C PRO A 6 8.09 7.39 -10.01
N SER A 7 7.89 8.59 -10.58
CA SER A 7 6.77 9.48 -10.26
C SER A 7 5.43 8.83 -10.59
N PHE A 8 4.41 9.12 -9.78
CA PHE A 8 3.00 8.68 -9.89
C PHE A 8 2.41 8.74 -11.33
N CYS A 9 2.91 9.64 -12.18
CA CYS A 9 2.43 9.90 -13.53
C CYS A 9 3.20 9.16 -14.67
N ALA A 10 4.28 8.41 -14.40
CA ALA A 10 5.22 7.97 -15.45
C ALA A 10 4.61 7.04 -16.53
N PHE A 11 3.51 6.36 -16.25
CA PHE A 11 2.81 5.51 -17.22
C PHE A 11 1.92 6.29 -18.21
N TRP A 12 1.56 7.53 -17.91
CA TRP A 12 0.64 8.32 -18.74
C TRP A 12 1.34 9.08 -19.88
N SER A 13 2.67 9.25 -19.82
CA SER A 13 3.45 9.92 -20.87
C SER A 13 3.56 9.08 -22.16
N ILE A 14 3.57 7.75 -22.02
CA ILE A 14 3.70 6.83 -23.17
C ILE A 14 2.36 6.70 -23.92
N HIS A 15 1.23 6.73 -23.21
CA HIS A 15 -0.09 6.70 -23.84
C HIS A 15 -0.43 7.98 -24.62
N LEU A 16 0.15 9.11 -24.23
CA LEU A 16 -0.05 10.41 -24.91
C LEU A 16 0.62 10.47 -26.30
N HIS A 17 1.72 9.72 -26.52
CA HIS A 17 2.43 9.71 -27.80
C HIS A 17 1.81 8.78 -28.84
N VAL A 18 1.01 7.79 -28.42
CA VAL A 18 0.35 6.85 -29.35
C VAL A 18 -0.98 7.38 -29.86
N MET A 19 -1.65 8.27 -29.10
CA MET A 19 -2.97 8.82 -29.47
C MET A 19 -2.91 10.06 -30.37
N THR A 20 -1.76 10.75 -30.45
CA THR A 20 -1.60 11.94 -31.30
C THR A 20 -1.31 11.64 -32.77
N LEU A 21 -0.96 10.39 -33.12
CA LEU A 21 -0.67 9.99 -34.50
C LEU A 21 -1.90 9.49 -35.30
N LEU A 22 -3.08 9.34 -34.68
CA LEU A 22 -4.28 8.79 -35.34
C LEU A 22 -5.45 9.78 -35.54
N PHE A 23 -5.30 11.06 -35.18
CA PHE A 23 -6.36 12.07 -35.36
C PHE A 23 -5.88 13.29 -36.17
N PHE A 24 -5.39 13.05 -37.39
CA PHE A 24 -5.47 14.03 -38.46
C PHE A 24 -6.43 13.48 -39.51
N MET A 25 -7.73 13.72 -39.34
CA MET A 25 -8.71 13.98 -40.39
C MET A 25 -10.11 14.08 -39.77
N ASN A 26 -10.64 15.31 -39.80
CA ASN A 26 -12.05 15.67 -39.90
C ASN A 26 -12.93 15.93 -38.66
N PHE A 27 -13.57 17.10 -38.78
CA PHE A 27 -14.78 17.66 -38.19
C PHE A 27 -14.73 18.40 -36.84
N LEU A 28 -14.99 19.70 -36.95
CA LEU A 28 -15.39 20.62 -35.89
C LEU A 28 -16.68 20.16 -35.21
N SER A 29 -16.68 20.12 -33.88
CA SER A 29 -17.83 20.38 -33.03
C SER A 29 -17.31 20.92 -31.69
N PRO A 30 -17.87 21.99 -31.10
CA PRO A 30 -17.54 22.36 -29.74
C PRO A 30 -18.34 21.44 -28.81
N SER A 31 -17.79 20.27 -28.50
CA SER A 31 -18.29 19.47 -27.37
C SER A 31 -17.40 19.78 -26.18
N THR A 32 -17.98 20.44 -25.17
CA THR A 32 -17.45 20.44 -23.82
C THR A 32 -17.72 19.07 -23.21
N ALA A 33 -16.99 18.06 -23.67
CA ALA A 33 -16.79 16.84 -22.91
C ALA A 33 -15.54 17.06 -22.07
N ALA A 34 -15.72 17.48 -20.82
CA ALA A 34 -14.63 17.45 -19.86
C ALA A 34 -14.09 16.02 -19.81
N ASN A 35 -12.78 15.87 -20.00
CA ASN A 35 -12.12 14.58 -19.96
C ASN A 35 -12.38 13.95 -18.57
N PRO A 36 -12.97 12.74 -18.47
CA PRO A 36 -13.16 12.08 -17.17
C PRO A 36 -11.84 11.76 -16.46
N PHE A 37 -10.72 11.94 -17.16
CA PHE A 37 -9.36 11.66 -16.74
C PHE A 37 -8.58 12.92 -16.33
N GLU A 38 -9.21 14.10 -16.29
CA GLU A 38 -8.58 15.33 -15.78
C GLU A 38 -8.58 15.38 -14.24
N ASN A 39 -7.51 14.83 -13.65
CA ASN A 39 -6.69 15.48 -12.61
C ASN A 39 -7.30 15.90 -11.25
N GLY A 40 -8.55 15.53 -10.91
CA GLY A 40 -9.21 15.92 -9.66
C GLY A 40 -9.11 14.93 -8.49
N THR A 41 -8.97 13.64 -8.77
CA THR A 41 -9.29 12.58 -7.78
C THR A 41 -8.11 12.20 -6.89
N ASP A 42 -6.91 12.05 -7.47
CA ASP A 42 -5.69 11.72 -6.71
C ASP A 42 -5.27 12.86 -5.77
N ARG A 43 -5.28 14.09 -6.30
CA ARG A 43 -5.02 15.31 -5.51
C ARG A 43 -5.99 15.38 -4.33
N LEU A 44 -7.27 15.11 -4.54
CA LEU A 44 -8.26 15.15 -3.46
C LEU A 44 -8.02 14.06 -2.40
N ALA A 45 -7.65 12.84 -2.80
CA ALA A 45 -7.31 11.77 -1.88
C ALA A 45 -6.05 12.09 -1.06
N LEU A 46 -5.03 12.67 -1.69
CA LEU A 46 -3.81 13.10 -1.00
C LEU A 46 -4.06 14.30 -0.07
N LEU A 47 -4.93 15.24 -0.43
CA LEU A 47 -5.35 16.32 0.47
C LEU A 47 -6.14 15.79 1.67
N LYS A 48 -7.05 14.83 1.47
CA LYS A 48 -7.75 14.14 2.57
C LYS A 48 -6.79 13.38 3.48
N PHE A 49 -5.72 12.79 2.93
CA PHE A 49 -4.65 12.20 3.71
C PHE A 49 -3.94 13.26 4.54
N LYS A 50 -3.57 14.40 3.95
CA LYS A 50 -2.97 15.51 4.70
C LYS A 50 -3.89 15.99 5.83
N GLU A 51 -5.19 16.08 5.60
CA GLU A 51 -6.19 16.46 6.61
C GLU A 51 -6.31 15.45 7.76
N SER A 52 -6.05 14.15 7.52
CA SER A 52 -6.15 13.12 8.56
C SER A 52 -4.91 13.01 9.45
N ILE A 53 -3.83 13.72 9.10
CA ILE A 53 -2.61 13.81 9.89
C ILE A 53 -2.76 14.93 10.93
N LEU A 54 -2.66 14.56 12.20
CA LEU A 54 -2.86 15.48 13.34
C LEU A 54 -1.59 16.23 13.72
N THR A 55 -0.42 15.68 13.42
CA THR A 55 0.87 16.31 13.73
C THR A 55 1.85 16.06 12.60
N ASP A 56 2.42 17.13 12.06
CA ASP A 56 3.52 17.12 11.08
C ASP A 56 4.58 18.12 11.55
N THR A 57 5.40 17.70 12.52
CA THR A 57 6.29 18.60 13.28
C THR A 57 7.36 19.27 12.43
N HIS A 58 7.68 18.68 11.28
CA HIS A 58 8.74 19.12 10.37
C HIS A 58 8.19 19.67 9.05
N GLY A 59 6.86 19.69 8.88
CA GLY A 59 6.22 20.25 7.71
C GLY A 59 6.48 19.46 6.42
N PHE A 60 6.63 18.14 6.50
CA PHE A 60 6.88 17.31 5.31
C PHE A 60 5.70 17.34 4.32
N LEU A 61 4.47 17.50 4.83
CA LEU A 61 3.26 17.66 4.03
C LEU A 61 3.07 19.10 3.55
N ASN A 62 3.95 20.05 3.89
CA ASN A 62 3.89 21.40 3.35
C ASN A 62 4.12 21.43 1.84
N SER A 63 4.88 20.46 1.32
CA SER A 63 5.08 20.26 -0.13
C SER A 63 3.81 19.83 -0.86
N TRP A 64 2.80 19.34 -0.15
CA TRP A 64 1.50 18.95 -0.69
C TRP A 64 0.58 20.18 -0.74
N ASN A 65 0.90 21.08 -1.67
CA ASN A 65 0.21 22.33 -1.92
C ASN A 65 0.11 22.59 -3.44
N ASP A 66 -0.57 23.66 -3.83
CA ASP A 66 -0.80 23.98 -5.25
C ASP A 66 0.43 24.51 -5.99
N SER A 67 1.57 24.67 -5.30
CA SER A 67 2.83 25.11 -5.93
C SER A 67 3.53 24.00 -6.71
N LEU A 68 3.15 22.73 -6.53
CA LEU A 68 3.72 21.58 -7.24
C LEU A 68 2.62 20.60 -7.68
N HIS A 69 2.74 20.04 -8.89
CA HIS A 69 1.85 18.97 -9.35
C HIS A 69 1.95 17.76 -8.42
N PHE A 70 0.81 17.16 -8.04
CA PHE A 70 0.75 16.10 -7.02
C PHE A 70 1.59 14.86 -7.35
N CYS A 71 1.89 14.61 -8.63
CA CYS A 71 2.83 13.57 -9.05
C CYS A 71 4.29 13.78 -8.60
N ASN A 72 4.63 14.99 -8.14
CA ASN A 72 5.95 15.35 -7.61
C ASN A 72 5.94 15.41 -6.07
N TRP A 73 4.82 15.07 -5.42
CA TRP A 73 4.77 15.02 -3.97
C TRP A 73 5.58 13.83 -3.45
N PHE A 74 6.40 14.09 -2.44
CA PHE A 74 7.24 13.07 -1.83
C PHE A 74 6.36 12.19 -0.92
N ILE A 75 6.15 10.92 -1.30
CA ILE A 75 5.30 9.95 -0.56
C ILE A 75 6.14 9.06 0.38
N ASN A 76 7.44 9.34 0.52
CA ASN A 76 8.23 8.74 1.58
C ASN A 76 8.10 9.57 2.86
N LEU A 77 7.15 9.18 3.69
CA LEU A 77 6.85 9.84 4.95
C LEU A 77 7.53 9.14 6.14
N ARG A 78 8.62 8.42 5.91
CA ARG A 78 9.29 7.63 6.94
C ARG A 78 9.96 8.50 8.00
N ASN A 79 9.82 8.15 9.28
CA ASN A 79 10.49 8.81 10.41
C ASN A 79 10.15 10.29 10.57
N ASN A 80 8.86 10.64 10.43
CA ASN A 80 8.40 12.03 10.41
C ASN A 80 7.56 12.42 11.62
N SER A 81 7.48 11.54 12.64
CA SER A 81 6.65 11.76 13.84
C SER A 81 5.19 12.06 13.51
N LEU A 82 4.68 11.55 12.38
CA LEU A 82 3.30 11.77 11.98
C LEU A 82 2.34 11.05 12.93
N SER A 83 1.25 11.71 13.32
CA SER A 83 0.20 11.13 14.18
C SER A 83 -1.17 11.30 13.53
N GLY A 84 -2.18 10.60 14.05
CA GLY A 84 -3.52 10.53 13.44
C GLY A 84 -3.73 9.23 12.67
N LYS A 85 -4.72 9.21 11.79
CA LYS A 85 -5.17 7.97 11.12
C LYS A 85 -4.77 7.97 9.65
N ILE A 86 -4.54 6.77 9.11
CA ILE A 86 -4.54 6.58 7.66
C ILE A 86 -6.00 6.74 7.19
N PRO A 87 -6.28 7.65 6.24
CA PRO A 87 -7.64 7.92 5.82
C PRO A 87 -8.22 6.70 5.13
N GLN A 88 -9.52 6.46 5.33
CA GLN A 88 -10.20 5.35 4.65
C GLN A 88 -10.35 5.64 3.14
N GLN A 89 -10.40 6.90 2.74
CA GLN A 89 -10.58 7.31 1.34
C GLN A 89 -9.26 7.38 0.56
N VAL A 90 -8.54 6.25 0.49
CA VAL A 90 -7.37 6.04 -0.40
C VAL A 90 -7.74 5.37 -1.73
N ASP A 91 -9.02 5.13 -1.95
CA ASP A 91 -9.64 4.38 -3.06
C ASP A 91 -9.41 4.95 -4.46
N HIS A 92 -8.88 6.17 -4.56
CA HIS A 92 -8.78 6.88 -5.82
C HIS A 92 -7.34 7.01 -6.34
N LEU A 93 -6.34 6.51 -5.59
CA LEU A 93 -4.92 6.61 -5.92
C LEU A 93 -4.47 5.50 -6.89
N PHE A 94 -5.10 5.45 -8.07
CA PHE A 94 -4.95 4.32 -9.00
C PHE A 94 -3.51 4.12 -9.51
N GLY A 95 -2.72 5.19 -9.62
CA GLY A 95 -1.32 5.14 -10.05
C GLY A 95 -0.31 4.89 -8.92
N LEU A 96 -0.76 4.69 -7.67
CA LEU A 96 0.13 4.59 -6.53
C LEU A 96 0.90 3.28 -6.53
N GLN A 97 2.23 3.37 -6.68
CA GLN A 97 3.11 2.20 -6.69
C GLN A 97 3.80 1.97 -5.34
N HIS A 98 4.07 3.03 -4.59
CA HIS A 98 4.81 2.96 -3.33
C HIS A 98 4.11 3.79 -2.27
N LEU A 99 3.80 3.16 -1.13
CA LEU A 99 3.26 3.84 0.04
C LEU A 99 4.07 3.42 1.27
N THR A 100 4.94 4.31 1.74
CA THR A 100 5.76 4.08 2.93
C THR A 100 5.49 5.14 3.99
N LEU A 101 4.85 4.70 5.08
CA LEU A 101 4.52 5.51 6.25
C LEU A 101 5.26 5.01 7.51
N SER A 102 6.38 4.32 7.30
CA SER A 102 7.08 3.61 8.38
C SER A 102 7.68 4.55 9.43
N ASP A 103 7.87 4.06 10.65
CA ASP A 103 8.50 4.80 11.74
C ASP A 103 7.77 6.13 12.05
N ASN A 104 6.46 6.05 12.29
CA ASN A 104 5.61 7.17 12.70
C ASN A 104 4.77 6.80 13.94
N MET A 105 3.81 7.65 14.30
CA MET A 105 2.87 7.45 15.40
C MET A 105 1.42 7.29 14.89
N LEU A 106 1.24 6.78 13.67
CA LEU A 106 -0.08 6.60 13.07
C LEU A 106 -0.87 5.54 13.83
N GLU A 107 -2.15 5.80 14.02
CA GLU A 107 -3.09 4.98 14.79
C GLU A 107 -4.32 4.60 13.97
N GLY A 108 -5.21 3.80 14.55
CA GLY A 108 -6.41 3.31 13.88
C GLY A 108 -6.14 2.14 12.95
N GLU A 109 -7.13 1.81 12.12
CA GLU A 109 -7.11 0.60 11.28
C GLU A 109 -6.46 0.83 9.92
N ILE A 110 -5.93 -0.24 9.33
CA ILE A 110 -5.49 -0.25 7.94
C ILE A 110 -6.72 -0.09 7.04
N PRO A 111 -6.74 0.86 6.09
CA PRO A 111 -7.91 1.11 5.27
C PRO A 111 -8.14 -0.02 4.26
N VAL A 112 -9.34 -0.61 4.29
CA VAL A 112 -9.75 -1.67 3.35
C VAL A 112 -9.59 -1.21 1.91
N LYS A 113 -9.96 0.05 1.65
CA LYS A 113 -9.90 0.71 0.34
C LYS A 113 -8.50 0.83 -0.26
N LEU A 114 -7.43 0.54 0.49
CA LEU A 114 -6.08 0.42 -0.07
C LEU A 114 -6.01 -0.68 -1.14
N SER A 115 -6.90 -1.68 -1.07
CA SER A 115 -7.02 -2.75 -2.06
C SER A 115 -7.38 -2.27 -3.48
N TYR A 116 -7.89 -1.05 -3.63
CA TYR A 116 -8.23 -0.47 -4.94
C TYR A 116 -7.04 0.19 -5.64
N CYS A 117 -5.92 0.40 -4.95
CA CYS A 117 -4.68 0.89 -5.54
C CYS A 117 -3.92 -0.29 -6.18
N SER A 118 -4.45 -0.81 -7.29
CA SER A 118 -3.96 -2.05 -7.93
C SER A 118 -2.51 -2.00 -8.41
N GLU A 119 -1.94 -0.81 -8.58
CA GLU A 119 -0.55 -0.61 -9.00
C GLU A 119 0.46 -0.68 -7.84
N LEU A 120 0.01 -0.87 -6.59
CA LEU A 120 0.89 -0.94 -5.43
C LEU A 120 1.88 -2.11 -5.54
N SER A 121 3.16 -1.76 -5.48
CA SER A 121 4.30 -2.68 -5.44
C SER A 121 4.95 -2.71 -4.05
N ILE A 122 4.90 -1.60 -3.30
CA ILE A 122 5.46 -1.53 -1.94
C ILE A 122 4.47 -0.86 -1.00
N VAL A 123 4.11 -1.55 0.08
CA VAL A 123 3.38 -1.00 1.22
C VAL A 123 4.18 -1.25 2.49
N SER A 124 4.54 -0.19 3.19
CA SER A 124 5.28 -0.29 4.46
C SER A 124 4.72 0.66 5.51
N PHE A 125 4.04 0.09 6.50
CA PHE A 125 3.49 0.78 7.68
C PHE A 125 4.22 0.37 8.97
N ARG A 126 5.42 -0.19 8.83
CA ARG A 126 6.23 -0.68 9.94
C ARG A 126 6.43 0.39 11.03
N SER A 127 6.48 -0.01 12.30
CA SER A 127 6.75 0.88 13.44
C SER A 127 5.73 2.03 13.52
N ASN A 128 4.47 1.68 13.75
CA ASN A 128 3.38 2.63 14.02
C ASN A 128 2.56 2.10 15.21
N ARG A 129 1.39 2.71 15.47
CA ARG A 129 0.43 2.31 16.50
C ARG A 129 -0.88 1.81 15.88
N LEU A 130 -0.82 1.21 14.69
CA LEU A 130 -2.01 0.72 13.99
C LEU A 130 -2.66 -0.42 14.75
N THR A 131 -3.99 -0.44 14.75
CA THR A 131 -4.85 -1.40 15.48
C THR A 131 -5.79 -2.13 14.54
N GLY A 132 -6.63 -3.02 15.08
CA GLY A 132 -7.63 -3.75 14.31
C GLY A 132 -7.03 -4.94 13.55
N LYS A 133 -7.79 -5.49 12.60
CA LYS A 133 -7.40 -6.67 11.82
C LYS A 133 -6.66 -6.26 10.55
N ILE A 134 -5.85 -7.17 9.99
CA ILE A 134 -5.35 -7.03 8.63
C ILE A 134 -6.55 -7.22 7.67
N PRO A 135 -6.87 -6.26 6.79
CA PRO A 135 -7.96 -6.43 5.82
C PRO A 135 -7.68 -7.57 4.85
N SER A 136 -8.68 -8.42 4.64
CA SER A 136 -8.56 -9.56 3.71
C SER A 136 -8.41 -9.10 2.25
N GLU A 137 -8.93 -7.92 1.95
CA GLU A 137 -8.96 -7.26 0.65
C GLU A 137 -7.55 -6.90 0.18
N LEU A 138 -6.56 -6.78 1.07
CA LEU A 138 -5.17 -6.60 0.67
C LEU A 138 -4.66 -7.74 -0.22
N GLY A 139 -5.26 -8.94 -0.13
CA GLY A 139 -4.98 -10.07 -1.00
C GLY A 139 -5.27 -9.83 -2.49
N SER A 140 -5.99 -8.75 -2.86
CA SER A 140 -6.21 -8.40 -4.27
C SER A 140 -5.03 -7.68 -4.93
N LEU A 141 -4.03 -7.23 -4.15
CA LEU A 141 -2.89 -6.47 -4.64
C LEU A 141 -1.81 -7.38 -5.26
N THR A 142 -2.13 -8.05 -6.36
CA THR A 142 -1.27 -9.09 -6.97
C THR A 142 0.07 -8.58 -7.50
N LYS A 143 0.25 -7.27 -7.68
CA LYS A 143 1.52 -6.60 -8.04
C LYS A 143 2.43 -6.32 -6.84
N LEU A 144 1.95 -6.54 -5.61
CA LEU A 144 2.67 -6.21 -4.40
C LEU A 144 3.92 -7.10 -4.25
N LEU A 145 5.09 -6.46 -4.16
CA LEU A 145 6.39 -7.09 -3.93
C LEU A 145 6.74 -7.08 -2.44
N THR A 146 6.38 -6.01 -1.74
CA THR A 146 6.70 -5.83 -0.32
C THR A 146 5.48 -5.40 0.47
N LEU A 147 5.15 -6.16 1.52
CA LEU A 147 4.16 -5.81 2.53
C LEU A 147 4.81 -5.87 3.91
N ASN A 148 5.00 -4.71 4.53
CA ASN A 148 5.58 -4.61 5.86
C ASN A 148 4.63 -3.89 6.83
N LEU A 149 3.99 -4.67 7.69
CA LEU A 149 3.07 -4.24 8.74
C LEU A 149 3.66 -4.47 10.15
N GLY A 150 4.95 -4.81 10.23
CA GLY A 150 5.57 -5.19 11.49
C GLY A 150 5.66 -4.06 12.51
N THR A 151 5.80 -4.39 13.79
CA THR A 151 5.91 -3.42 14.89
C THR A 151 4.70 -2.48 14.91
N ASN A 152 3.51 -3.06 15.11
CA ASN A 152 2.23 -2.37 15.28
C ASN A 152 1.43 -3.07 16.39
N ASN A 153 0.16 -2.69 16.57
CA ASN A 153 -0.77 -3.28 17.53
C ASN A 153 -1.92 -4.03 16.82
N LEU A 154 -1.62 -4.65 15.66
CA LEU A 154 -2.60 -5.39 14.85
C LEU A 154 -3.02 -6.68 15.57
N THR A 155 -4.27 -7.07 15.37
CA THR A 155 -4.95 -8.19 16.06
C THR A 155 -5.63 -9.13 15.07
N GLY A 156 -6.12 -10.27 15.55
CA GLY A 156 -6.79 -11.27 14.72
C GLY A 156 -5.82 -12.16 13.92
N GLY A 157 -6.37 -13.03 13.08
CA GLY A 157 -5.59 -13.97 12.27
C GLY A 157 -4.98 -13.33 11.02
N ILE A 158 -3.99 -14.02 10.44
CA ILE A 158 -3.47 -13.68 9.09
C ILE A 158 -4.55 -14.08 8.07
N PRO A 159 -5.12 -13.15 7.27
CA PRO A 159 -6.11 -13.49 6.26
C PRO A 159 -5.53 -14.48 5.24
N SER A 160 -6.26 -15.56 4.97
CA SER A 160 -5.85 -16.56 3.97
C SER A 160 -5.72 -15.96 2.56
N SER A 161 -6.45 -14.88 2.28
CA SER A 161 -6.38 -14.10 1.05
C SER A 161 -5.01 -13.47 0.79
N LEU A 162 -4.16 -13.26 1.81
CA LEU A 162 -2.77 -12.83 1.57
C LEU A 162 -1.99 -13.85 0.76
N GLY A 163 -2.40 -15.12 0.75
CA GLY A 163 -1.86 -16.13 -0.17
C GLY A 163 -2.05 -15.77 -1.66
N ASN A 164 -2.96 -14.87 -2.02
CA ASN A 164 -3.15 -14.46 -3.41
C ASN A 164 -2.10 -13.45 -3.90
N LEU A 165 -1.21 -12.98 -3.02
CA LEU A 165 -0.13 -12.04 -3.37
C LEU A 165 0.99 -12.76 -4.15
N SER A 166 0.71 -13.16 -5.39
CA SER A 166 1.60 -14.00 -6.20
C SER A 166 2.97 -13.39 -6.49
N SER A 167 3.09 -12.06 -6.48
CA SER A 167 4.35 -11.34 -6.73
C SER A 167 5.16 -11.02 -5.47
N ILE A 168 4.64 -11.35 -4.28
CA ILE A 168 5.27 -10.96 -3.01
C ILE A 168 6.65 -11.60 -2.86
N THR A 169 7.65 -10.80 -2.51
CA THR A 169 9.00 -11.25 -2.19
C THR A 169 9.32 -11.04 -0.72
N GLN A 170 8.73 -10.02 -0.10
CA GLN A 170 8.94 -9.69 1.32
C GLN A 170 7.61 -9.49 2.04
N LEU A 171 7.34 -10.32 3.05
CA LEU A 171 6.19 -10.21 3.93
C LEU A 171 6.64 -10.11 5.38
N SER A 172 6.35 -8.99 6.04
CA SER A 172 6.66 -8.79 7.46
C SER A 172 5.42 -8.38 8.23
N LEU A 173 5.00 -9.25 9.14
CA LEU A 173 3.93 -9.09 10.12
C LEU A 173 4.47 -9.18 11.57
N ALA A 174 5.80 -9.22 11.74
CA ALA A 174 6.46 -9.45 13.02
C ALA A 174 6.13 -8.36 14.05
N TYR A 175 6.17 -8.69 15.34
CA TYR A 175 5.92 -7.74 16.43
C TYR A 175 4.55 -7.06 16.33
N ASN A 176 3.49 -7.88 16.38
CA ASN A 176 2.08 -7.47 16.48
C ASN A 176 1.38 -8.40 17.51
N ASN A 177 0.06 -8.28 17.65
CA ASN A 177 -0.76 -9.13 18.53
C ASN A 177 -1.61 -10.10 17.68
N LEU A 178 -1.05 -10.64 16.59
CA LEU A 178 -1.80 -11.51 15.68
C LEU A 178 -2.01 -12.91 16.29
N ALA A 179 -3.25 -13.36 16.28
CA ALA A 179 -3.72 -14.68 16.69
C ALA A 179 -5.05 -14.98 16.01
N ASP A 180 -5.18 -16.16 15.39
CA ASP A 180 -6.46 -16.59 14.79
C ASP A 180 -7.40 -17.17 15.87
N ASN A 181 -8.51 -16.49 16.13
CA ASN A 181 -9.57 -16.82 17.11
C ASN A 181 -9.11 -17.11 18.55
N GLU A 182 -10.06 -17.38 19.44
CA GLU A 182 -9.95 -17.42 20.92
C GLU A 182 -8.92 -18.43 21.50
N PHE A 183 -8.20 -19.16 20.66
CA PHE A 183 -7.19 -20.16 21.03
C PHE A 183 -5.91 -20.04 20.19
N LYS A 184 -5.28 -18.86 20.16
CA LYS A 184 -3.93 -18.64 19.60
C LYS A 184 -3.70 -19.34 18.25
N GLY A 185 -4.27 -18.79 17.19
CA GLY A 185 -4.20 -19.37 15.85
C GLY A 185 -2.82 -19.76 15.32
N SER A 186 -2.84 -20.70 14.36
CA SER A 186 -1.68 -21.11 13.59
C SER A 186 -1.48 -20.25 12.35
N ILE A 187 -0.23 -20.15 11.90
CA ILE A 187 0.12 -19.58 10.59
C ILE A 187 -0.65 -20.35 9.49
N PRO A 188 -1.25 -19.68 8.49
CA PRO A 188 -1.99 -20.37 7.44
C PRO A 188 -1.17 -21.50 6.80
N PRO A 189 -1.71 -22.74 6.72
CA PRO A 189 -0.91 -23.92 6.41
C PRO A 189 -0.31 -23.93 5.00
N ASN A 190 -0.87 -23.16 4.07
CA ASN A 190 -0.45 -23.09 2.65
C ASN A 190 0.32 -21.80 2.32
N ILE A 191 0.77 -21.03 3.31
CA ILE A 191 1.42 -19.73 3.06
C ILE A 191 2.66 -19.86 2.18
N GLY A 192 3.48 -20.90 2.37
CA GLY A 192 4.67 -21.14 1.56
C GLY A 192 4.40 -21.77 0.18
N LEU A 193 3.20 -22.30 -0.05
CA LEU A 193 2.76 -22.77 -1.38
C LEU A 193 2.17 -21.64 -2.22
N ASN A 194 1.47 -20.71 -1.56
CA ASN A 194 0.68 -19.69 -2.24
C ASN A 194 1.52 -18.47 -2.66
N MET A 195 2.72 -18.30 -2.08
CA MET A 195 3.63 -17.19 -2.36
C MET A 195 4.93 -17.71 -3.00
N PRO A 196 4.93 -18.08 -4.30
CA PRO A 196 6.05 -18.77 -4.94
C PRO A 196 7.34 -17.93 -5.04
N ASN A 197 7.23 -16.60 -4.94
CA ASN A 197 8.34 -15.66 -5.04
C ASN A 197 8.85 -15.17 -3.68
N LEU A 198 8.32 -15.68 -2.57
CA LEU A 198 8.63 -15.22 -1.23
C LEU A 198 10.08 -15.56 -0.85
N GLN A 199 10.86 -14.52 -0.56
CA GLN A 199 12.27 -14.60 -0.17
C GLN A 199 12.47 -14.31 1.32
N GLN A 200 11.65 -13.41 1.88
CA GLN A 200 11.74 -13.02 3.28
C GLN A 200 10.36 -13.03 3.93
N ILE A 201 10.26 -13.77 5.05
CA ILE A 201 9.09 -13.73 5.91
C ILE A 201 9.47 -13.37 7.34
N GLY A 202 8.77 -12.39 7.91
CA GLY A 202 8.87 -12.01 9.31
C GLY A 202 7.52 -12.17 10.00
N ILE A 203 7.36 -13.16 10.85
CA ILE A 203 6.12 -13.42 11.61
C ILE A 203 6.35 -13.57 13.12
N GLY A 204 7.61 -13.50 13.57
CA GLY A 204 7.98 -13.61 14.98
C GLY A 204 7.46 -12.46 15.83
N GLY A 205 7.40 -12.65 17.14
CA GLY A 205 6.87 -11.62 18.05
C GLY A 205 5.36 -11.38 17.87
N ASN A 206 4.60 -12.44 17.59
CA ASN A 206 3.14 -12.44 17.59
C ASN A 206 2.62 -13.43 18.64
N GLU A 207 1.31 -13.56 18.77
CA GLU A 207 0.64 -14.46 19.71
C GLU A 207 0.29 -15.83 19.09
N PHE A 208 0.91 -16.17 17.95
CA PHE A 208 0.69 -17.45 17.27
C PHE A 208 1.05 -18.65 18.16
N SER A 209 0.27 -19.73 18.02
CA SER A 209 0.60 -21.04 18.60
C SER A 209 0.42 -22.18 17.59
N GLY A 210 0.67 -23.41 18.01
CA GLY A 210 0.63 -24.57 17.14
C GLY A 210 1.94 -24.80 16.38
N LYS A 211 1.87 -25.55 15.28
CA LYS A 211 3.04 -25.97 14.49
C LYS A 211 3.35 -24.97 13.40
N ILE A 212 4.63 -24.84 13.07
CA ILE A 212 5.08 -24.16 11.85
C ILE A 212 4.57 -24.99 10.65
N PRO A 213 3.83 -24.39 9.69
CA PRO A 213 3.39 -25.05 8.47
C PRO A 213 4.52 -25.72 7.70
N ALA A 214 4.33 -26.98 7.30
CA ALA A 214 5.29 -27.68 6.46
C ALA A 214 5.48 -26.99 5.10
N SER A 215 4.50 -26.22 4.62
CA SER A 215 4.60 -25.49 3.35
C SER A 215 5.75 -24.50 3.28
N PHE A 216 6.35 -24.10 4.42
CA PHE A 216 7.56 -23.28 4.40
C PHE A 216 8.74 -23.95 3.67
N SER A 217 8.81 -25.29 3.62
CA SER A 217 9.83 -25.97 2.80
C SER A 217 9.64 -25.80 1.30
N ASN A 218 8.45 -25.40 0.86
CA ASN A 218 8.11 -25.23 -0.56
C ASN A 218 8.37 -23.81 -1.06
N ALA A 219 8.64 -22.87 -0.17
CA ALA A 219 9.06 -21.53 -0.55
C ALA A 219 10.52 -21.63 -1.04
N SER A 220 10.68 -21.87 -2.34
CA SER A 220 11.94 -22.28 -2.97
C SER A 220 12.98 -21.17 -3.11
N GLN A 221 12.63 -19.94 -2.72
CA GLN A 221 13.47 -18.75 -2.79
C GLN A 221 14.03 -18.34 -1.41
N PHE A 222 13.85 -19.18 -0.38
CA PHE A 222 14.47 -19.04 0.95
C PHE A 222 15.91 -19.55 1.00
#